data_AF-A0A328S5G5-F1
#
_entry.id   AF-A0A328S5G5-F1
#
_cell.length_a   1.000
_cell.length_b   1.000
_cell.length_c   1.000
_cell.angle_alpha   90.00
_cell.angle_beta   90.00
_cell.angle_gamma   90.00
#
_symmetry.space_group_name_H-M   'P 1'
#
loop_
_entity.id
_entity.type
_entity.pdbx_description
1 polymer ?
#
loop_
_entity_poly.entity_id
_entity_poly.type
_entity_poly.pdbx_seq_one_letter_code
_entity_poly.pdbx_strand_id
1 'polypeptide(L)' 'MEINKDLIIVLIGYFLSIFFSWIGLVYGIILYLLKKDTEMFYEHSRNIIAVAIVFIILRLFVLAGSYIF' A
#
# COMPACT_ATOMS: atom_id res chain seq x y z
N MET A 1 -12.72 9.67 -22.45
CA MET A 1 -11.66 9.72 -21.41
C MET A 1 -11.00 8.36 -21.41
N GLU A 2 -9.81 8.22 -21.99
CA GLU A 2 -9.10 6.94 -21.95
C GLU A 2 -8.72 6.63 -20.50
N ILE A 3 -9.14 5.49 -19.99
CA ILE A 3 -8.81 5.10 -18.63
C ILE A 3 -7.33 4.71 -18.62
N ASN A 4 -6.50 5.51 -17.95
CA ASN A 4 -5.09 5.23 -17.81
C ASN A 4 -4.90 3.99 -16.91
N LYS A 5 -4.56 2.86 -17.54
CA LYS A 5 -4.41 1.56 -16.87
C LYS A 5 -3.39 1.59 -15.74
N ASP A 6 -2.33 2.40 -15.89
CA ASP A 6 -1.28 2.51 -14.86
C ASP A 6 -1.81 3.16 -13.58
N LEU A 7 -2.67 4.18 -13.72
CA LEU A 7 -3.35 4.81 -12.60
C LEU A 7 -4.27 3.83 -11.86
N ILE A 8 -4.97 2.95 -12.59
CA ILE A 8 -5.83 1.92 -11.98
C ILE A 8 -5.00 0.95 -11.13
N ILE A 9 -3.85 0.51 -11.65
CA ILE A 9 -2.94 -0.41 -10.94
C ILE A 9 -2.48 0.22 -9.62
N VAL A 10 -2.07 1.49 -9.67
CA VAL A 10 -1.68 2.24 -8.46
C VAL A 10 -2.84 2.38 -7.48
N LEU A 11 -4.03 2.74 -7.95
CA LEU A 11 -5.25 2.86 -7.13
C LEU A 11 -5.58 1.54 -6.42
N ILE A 12 -5.51 0.42 -7.14
CA ILE A 12 -5.70 -0.92 -6.56
C ILE A 12 -4.72 -1.15 -5.42
N GLY A 13 -3.45 -0.76 -5.59
CA GLY A 13 -2.44 -0.87 -4.55
C GLY A 13 -2.82 -0.10 -3.27
N TYR A 14 -3.30 1.13 -3.39
CA TYR A 14 -3.76 1.89 -2.23
C TYR A 14 -4.99 1.27 -1.55
N PHE A 15 -5.97 0.80 -2.34
CA PHE A 15 -7.12 0.07 -1.81
C PHE A 15 -6.66 -1.17 -1.02
N LEU A 16 -5.74 -1.95 -1.59
CA LEU A 16 -5.16 -3.11 -0.89
C LEU A 16 -4.47 -2.70 0.41
N SER A 17 -3.68 -1.62 0.42
CA SER A 17 -2.98 -1.15 1.63
C SER A 17 -3.90 -0.70 2.76
N ILE A 18 -5.05 -0.09 2.44
CA ILE A 18 -6.00 0.39 3.45
C ILE A 18 -6.80 -0.77 4.04
N PHE A 19 -7.42 -1.59 3.18
CA PHE A 19 -8.33 -2.65 3.62
C PHE A 19 -7.59 -3.91 4.07
N PHE A 20 -6.50 -4.26 3.39
CA PHE A 20 -5.73 -5.48 3.58
C PHE A 20 -4.23 -5.16 3.67
N SER A 21 -3.82 -4.43 4.70
CA SER A 21 -2.49 -3.80 4.77
C SER A 21 -1.31 -4.74 4.54
N TRP A 22 -1.40 -6.02 4.95
CA TRP A 22 -0.39 -7.03 4.62
C TRP A 22 -0.31 -7.33 3.11
N ILE A 23 -1.45 -7.45 2.43
CA ILE A 23 -1.52 -7.65 0.98
C ILE A 23 -1.03 -6.40 0.26
N GLY A 24 -1.46 -5.21 0.70
CA GLY A 24 -0.99 -3.94 0.13
C GLY A 24 0.52 -3.73 0.28
N LEU A 25 1.10 -4.18 1.40
CA LEU A 25 2.55 -4.15 1.61
C LEU A 25 3.29 -5.01 0.58
N VAL A 26 2.87 -6.27 0.42
CA VAL A 26 3.44 -7.19 -0.56
C VAL A 26 3.26 -6.65 -1.97
N TYR A 27 2.07 -6.13 -2.28
CA TYR A 27 1.77 -5.54 -3.58
C TYR A 27 2.65 -4.32 -3.89
N GLY A 28 2.82 -3.42 -2.92
CA GLY A 28 3.70 -2.27 -3.03
C GLY A 28 5.15 -2.68 -3.26
N ILE A 29 5.65 -3.71 -2.57
CA ILE A 29 7.00 -4.26 -2.79
C ILE A 29 7.14 -4.84 -4.19
N ILE A 30 6.14 -5.59 -4.67
CA ILE A 30 6.14 -6.15 -6.03
C ILE A 30 6.21 -5.02 -7.07
N LEU A 31 5.37 -3.98 -6.93
CA LEU A 31 5.40 -2.83 -7.83
C LEU A 31 6.74 -2.09 -7.77
N TYR A 32 7.30 -1.92 -6.58
CA TYR A 32 8.60 -1.29 -6.39
C TYR A 32 9.71 -2.06 -7.10
N LEU A 33 9.72 -3.39 -7.01
CA LEU A 33 10.78 -4.20 -7.62
C LEU A 33 10.62 -4.36 -9.14
N LEU A 34 9.38 -4.56 -9.62
CA LEU A 34 9.11 -4.88 -11.03
C LEU A 34 8.94 -3.64 -11.93
N LYS A 35 8.55 -2.50 -11.37
CA LYS A 35 8.25 -1.28 -12.14
C LYS A 35 9.04 -0.04 -11.67
N LYS A 36 10.16 -0.22 -10.95
CA LYS A 36 11.01 0.90 -10.50
C LYS A 36 11.51 1.83 -11.60
N ASP A 37 11.59 1.35 -12.84
CA ASP A 37 12.14 2.13 -13.96
C ASP A 37 11.17 3.22 -14.45
N THR A 38 9.92 3.21 -13.97
CA THR A 38 8.93 4.24 -14.26
C THR A 38 8.72 5.11 -13.02
N GLU A 39 8.92 6.42 -13.14
CA GLU A 39 8.82 7.39 -12.04
C GLU A 39 7.48 7.31 -11.30
N MET A 40 6.36 7.25 -12.04
CA MET A 40 5.02 7.07 -11.48
C MET A 40 4.91 5.84 -10.57
N PHE A 41 5.42 4.69 -11.02
CA PHE A 41 5.34 3.45 -10.24
C PHE A 41 6.31 3.44 -9.06
N TYR A 42 7.49 4.04 -9.22
CA TYR A 42 8.49 4.13 -8.16
C TYR A 42 7.98 4.97 -6.97
N GLU A 43 7.45 6.17 -7.23
CA GLU A 43 6.92 7.03 -6.16
C GLU A 43 5.70 6.41 -5.49
N HIS A 44 4.73 5.93 -6.28
CA HIS A 44 3.50 5.40 -5.73
C HIS A 44 3.69 4.06 -5.02
N SER A 45 4.58 3.19 -5.49
CA SER A 45 4.88 1.94 -4.77
C SER A 45 5.47 2.20 -3.38
N ARG A 46 6.38 3.17 -3.24
CA ARG A 46 6.90 3.60 -1.93
C ARG A 46 5.79 4.14 -1.02
N ASN A 47 4.88 4.93 -1.56
CA ASN A 47 3.74 5.44 -0.81
C ASN A 47 2.77 4.32 -0.40
N ILE A 48 2.47 3.38 -1.30
CA ILE A 48 1.63 2.20 -1.01
C ILE A 48 2.24 1.38 0.14
N ILE A 49 3.56 1.17 0.13
CA ILE A 49 4.31 0.51 1.21
C ILE A 49 4.17 1.31 2.52
N ALA A 50 4.42 2.62 2.48
CA ALA A 50 4.33 3.47 3.66
C ALA A 50 2.92 3.45 4.28
N VAL A 51 1.87 3.58 3.46
CA VAL A 51 0.47 3.51 3.90
C VAL A 51 0.19 2.14 4.53
N ALA A 52 0.62 1.04 3.92
CA ALA A 52 0.44 -0.28 4.48
C ALA A 52 1.09 -0.42 5.87
N ILE A 53 2.33 0.05 6.03
CA ILE A 53 3.04 0.01 7.32
C ILE A 53 2.30 0.83 8.38
N VAL A 54 1.85 2.05 8.04
CA VAL A 54 1.09 2.91 8.97
C VAL A 54 -0.17 2.20 9.45
N PHE A 55 -0.93 1.57 8.55
CA PHE A 55 -2.15 0.84 8.95
C PHE A 55 -1.85 -0.43 9.75
N ILE A 56 -0.75 -1.13 9.49
CA ILE A 56 -0.30 -2.26 10.33
C ILE A 56 -0.01 -1.77 11.75
N ILE A 57 0.78 -0.70 11.89
CA ILE A 57 1.13 -0.12 13.20
C ILE A 57 -0.14 0.35 13.94
N LEU A 58 -1.04 1.06 13.26
CA LEU A 58 -2.31 1.50 13.84
C LEU A 58 -3.15 0.32 14.35
N ARG A 59 -3.27 -0.77 13.55
CA ARG A 59 -4.00 -1.97 13.98
C ARG A 59 -3.33 -2.63 15.20
N LEU A 60 -2.01 -2.72 15.23
CA LEU A 60 -1.27 -3.25 16.39
C LEU A 60 -1.49 -2.39 17.63
N PHE A 61 -1.51 -1.06 17.48
CA PHE A 61 -1.75 -0.14 18.59
C PHE A 61 -3.16 -0.26 19.16
N VAL A 62 -4.18 -0.34 18.28
CA VAL A 62 -5.58 -0.56 18.69
C VAL A 62 -5.72 -1.90 19.41
N LEU A 63 -5.11 -2.96 18.87
CA LEU A 63 -5.13 -4.28 19.46
C LEU A 63 -4.46 -4.27 20.85
N ALA A 64 -3.27 -3.70 20.97
CA ALA A 64 -2.56 -3.58 22.25
C ALA A 64 -3.36 -2.78 23.28
N GLY A 65 -3.95 -1.65 22.88
CA GLY A 65 -4.83 -0.86 23.74
C GLY A 65 -6.04 -1.65 24.22
N SER A 66 -6.65 -2.47 23.36
CA SER A 66 -7.80 -3.30 23.72
C SER A 66 -7.49 -4.47 24.67
N TYR A 67 -6.21 -4.85 24.84
CA TYR A 67 -5.81 -5.87 25.81
C TYR A 67 -5.47 -5.30 27.19
N ILE A 68 -5.32 -3.97 27.30
CA ILE A 68 -4.88 -3.28 28.53
C ILE A 68 -6.09 -2.74 29.33
N PHE A 69 -7.23 -2.52 28.69
CA PHE A 69 -8.50 -2.08 29.30
C PHE A 69 -9.53 -3.21 29.32
#